data_AF-A0A562PQB0-F1
#
_entry.id   AF-A0A562PQB0-F1
#
_cell.length_a   1.000
_cell.length_b   1.000
_cell.length_c   1.000
_cell.angle_alpha   90.00
_cell.angle_beta   90.00
_cell.angle_gamma   90.00
#
_symmetry.space_group_name_H-M   'P 1'
#
loop_
_entity.id
_entity.type
_entity.pdbx_description
1 polymer ?
#
loop_
_entity_poly.entity_id
_entity_poly.type
_entity_poly.pdbx_seq_one_letter_code
_entity_poly.pdbx_strand_id
1 'polypeptide(L)'
;MGASIKAAPASRHNPEQVELKRIAGWSLTSRAVRAAVLLMAGLSRDRAGDTLDTFSNAERAAIRRAASMLEWDAHAIAMFANTGPAVH
;
A
#
# COMPACT_ATOMS: atom_id res chain seq x y z
N MET A 1 14.06 46.73 -1.21
CA MET A 1 13.83 45.68 -2.21
C MET A 1 13.69 44.35 -1.47
N GLY A 2 12.46 43.95 -1.14
CA GLY A 2 12.18 42.71 -0.42
C GLY A 2 11.61 41.67 -1.36
N ALA A 3 12.34 40.58 -1.61
CA ALA A 3 11.81 39.41 -2.27
C ALA A 3 11.19 38.49 -1.20
N SER A 4 9.87 38.63 -0.98
CA SER A 4 9.10 37.63 -0.26
C SER A 4 9.03 36.37 -1.11
N ILE A 5 9.86 35.39 -0.77
CA ILE A 5 9.82 34.05 -1.35
C ILE A 5 8.51 33.42 -0.88
N LYS A 6 7.53 33.39 -1.77
CA LYS A 6 6.19 32.83 -1.55
C LYS A 6 6.35 31.34 -1.24
N ALA A 7 6.18 30.97 0.02
CA ALA A 7 6.17 29.57 0.44
C ALA A 7 5.16 28.79 -0.41
N ALA A 8 5.64 27.77 -1.13
CA ALA A 8 4.76 26.84 -1.83
C ALA A 8 3.83 26.19 -0.78
N PRO A 9 2.50 26.20 -0.99
CA PRO A 9 1.61 25.55 -0.04
C PRO A 9 1.92 24.07 -0.02
N ALA A 10 2.31 23.57 1.16
CA ALA A 10 2.45 22.15 1.45
C ALA A 10 1.24 21.42 0.87
N SER A 11 1.50 20.44 0.01
CA SER A 11 0.51 19.66 -0.69
C SER A 11 -0.34 18.90 0.33
N ARG A 12 -1.40 19.53 0.84
CA ARG A 12 -2.44 18.88 1.64
C ARG A 12 -2.96 17.73 0.79
N HIS A 13 -2.50 16.52 1.09
CA HIS A 13 -2.98 15.31 0.47
C HIS A 13 -4.48 15.25 0.75
N ASN A 14 -5.29 15.54 -0.28
CA ASN A 14 -6.73 15.38 -0.15
C ASN A 14 -6.97 13.89 0.15
N PRO A 15 -7.54 13.53 1.33
CA PRO A 15 -7.79 12.14 1.69
C PRO A 15 -8.56 11.39 0.60
N GLU A 16 -9.46 12.07 -0.12
CA GLU A 16 -10.21 11.49 -1.24
C GLU A 16 -9.30 11.07 -2.41
N GLN A 17 -8.30 11.89 -2.76
CA GLN A 17 -7.35 11.52 -3.83
C GLN A 17 -6.47 10.34 -3.42
N VAL A 18 -6.12 10.26 -2.14
CA VAL A 18 -5.36 9.13 -1.59
C VAL A 18 -6.20 7.85 -1.62
N GLU A 19 -7.50 7.94 -1.34
CA GLU A 19 -8.43 6.81 -1.42
C GLU A 19 -8.64 6.35 -2.87
N LEU A 20 -8.88 7.29 -3.79
CA LEU A 20 -9.04 7.01 -5.23
C LEU A 20 -7.82 6.32 -5.84
N LYS A 21 -6.61 6.79 -5.52
CA LYS A 21 -5.36 6.14 -5.97
C LYS A 21 -5.23 4.71 -5.45
N ARG A 22 -5.64 4.43 -4.21
CA ARG A 22 -5.63 3.07 -3.65
C ARG A 22 -6.64 2.15 -4.32
N ILE A 23 -7.86 2.64 -4.56
CA ILE A 23 -8.90 1.90 -5.27
C ILE A 23 -8.41 1.54 -6.68
N ALA A 24 -7.85 2.51 -7.41
CA ALA A 24 -7.29 2.27 -8.74
C ALA A 24 -6.09 1.30 -8.71
N GLY A 25 -5.21 1.42 -7.72
CA GLY A 25 -4.02 0.57 -7.58
C GLY A 25 -4.33 -0.89 -7.24
N TRP A 26 -5.45 -1.16 -6.57
CA TRP A 26 -5.87 -2.53 -6.22
C TRP A 26 -6.05 -3.41 -7.45
N SER A 27 -6.79 -2.94 -8.45
CA SER A 27 -7.04 -3.70 -9.68
C SER A 27 -5.76 -3.95 -10.49
N LEU A 28 -4.77 -3.06 -10.38
CA LEU A 28 -3.46 -3.17 -11.03
C LEU A 28 -2.51 -4.13 -10.29
N THR A 29 -2.77 -4.41 -9.02
CA THR A 29 -1.97 -5.36 -8.24
C THR A 29 -2.22 -6.78 -8.73
N SER A 30 -1.22 -7.67 -8.73
CA SER A 30 -1.44 -9.04 -9.20
C SER A 30 -2.47 -9.77 -8.32
N ARG A 31 -3.23 -10.70 -8.91
CA ARG A 31 -4.21 -11.51 -8.16
C ARG A 31 -3.57 -12.25 -6.98
N ALA A 32 -2.35 -12.74 -7.16
CA ALA A 32 -1.60 -13.44 -6.12
C ALA A 32 -1.27 -12.54 -4.93
N VAL A 33 -0.82 -11.30 -5.19
CA VAL A 33 -0.53 -10.32 -4.13
C VAL A 33 -1.82 -9.91 -3.41
N ARG A 34 -2.91 -9.65 -4.15
CA ARG A 34 -4.22 -9.38 -3.54
C ARG A 34 -4.68 -10.54 -2.64
N ALA A 35 -4.54 -11.77 -3.10
CA ALA A 35 -4.89 -12.96 -2.31
C ALA A 35 -4.05 -13.06 -1.02
N ALA A 36 -2.74 -12.81 -1.09
CA ALA A 36 -1.88 -12.80 0.08
C ALA A 36 -2.30 -11.72 1.09
N VAL A 37 -2.55 -10.49 0.61
CA VAL A 37 -3.03 -9.39 1.46
C VAL A 37 -4.37 -9.74 2.12
N LEU A 38 -5.31 -10.34 1.38
CA LEU A 38 -6.60 -10.77 1.95
C LEU A 38 -6.42 -11.82 3.03
N LEU A 39 -5.56 -12.83 2.81
CA LEU A 39 -5.28 -13.86 3.82
C LEU A 39 -4.67 -13.25 5.09
N MET A 40 -3.71 -12.33 4.95
CA MET A 40 -3.13 -11.63 6.11
C MET A 40 -4.14 -10.73 6.83
N ALA A 41 -5.14 -10.20 6.11
CA ALA A 41 -6.25 -9.46 6.69
C ALA A 41 -7.33 -10.35 7.33
N GLY A 42 -7.17 -11.67 7.30
CA GLY A 42 -8.15 -12.63 7.82
C GLY A 42 -9.36 -12.86 6.90
N LEU A 43 -9.23 -12.55 5.61
CA LEU A 43 -10.28 -12.66 4.60
C LEU A 43 -10.01 -13.80 3.63
N SER A 44 -11.07 -14.29 2.96
CA SER A 44 -10.91 -15.34 1.95
C SER A 44 -10.13 -14.85 0.73
N ARG A 45 -9.18 -15.66 0.27
CA ARG A 45 -8.42 -15.44 -0.97
C ARG A 45 -9.28 -15.46 -2.23
N ASP A 46 -10.46 -16.09 -2.20
CA ASP A 46 -11.31 -16.25 -3.38
C ASP A 46 -11.85 -14.90 -3.86
N ARG A 47 -11.96 -13.95 -2.91
CA ARG A 47 -12.32 -12.54 -3.10
C ARG A 47 -11.21 -11.68 -3.72
N ALA A 48 -10.07 -12.26 -4.10
CA ALA A 48 -8.97 -11.52 -4.75
C ALA A 48 -9.33 -10.98 -6.16
N GLY A 49 -10.50 -11.35 -6.71
CA GLY A 49 -11.06 -10.73 -7.90
C GLY A 49 -11.94 -9.51 -7.62
N ASP A 50 -12.36 -9.32 -6.38
CA ASP A 50 -13.31 -8.28 -5.99
C ASP A 50 -12.62 -6.91 -6.00
N THR A 51 -13.38 -5.86 -6.32
CA THR A 51 -12.93 -4.47 -6.20
C THR A 51 -12.97 -4.01 -4.74
N LEU A 52 -12.09 -3.07 -4.35
CA LEU A 52 -11.94 -2.63 -2.94
C LEU A 52 -13.23 -2.02 -2.34
N ASP A 53 -14.11 -1.49 -3.16
CA ASP A 53 -15.39 -0.88 -2.76
C ASP A 53 -16.41 -1.92 -2.25
N THR A 54 -16.30 -3.19 -2.66
CA THR A 54 -17.15 -4.31 -2.20
C THR A 54 -16.90 -4.73 -0.75
N PHE A 55 -15.74 -4.35 -0.19
CA PHE A 55 -15.38 -4.63 1.19
C PHE A 55 -15.95 -3.55 2.12
N SER A 56 -16.39 -3.95 3.31
CA SER A 56 -16.79 -3.01 4.36
C SER A 56 -15.63 -2.11 4.79
N ASN A 57 -15.94 -1.01 5.49
CA ASN A 57 -14.91 -0.11 6.02
C ASN A 57 -13.91 -0.82 6.95
N ALA A 58 -14.39 -1.76 7.76
CA ALA A 58 -13.56 -2.55 8.67
C ALA A 58 -12.61 -3.48 7.89
N GLU A 59 -13.12 -4.19 6.89
CA GLU A 59 -12.32 -5.04 6.00
C GLU A 59 -11.29 -4.20 5.23
N ARG A 60 -11.67 -3.04 4.68
CA ARG A 60 -10.74 -2.12 4.01
C ARG A 60 -9.63 -1.63 4.95
N ALA A 61 -9.92 -1.42 6.23
CA ALA A 61 -8.91 -1.04 7.21
C ALA A 61 -7.96 -2.22 7.54
N ALA A 62 -8.46 -3.45 7.60
CA ALA A 62 -7.64 -4.65 7.76
C ALA A 62 -6.74 -4.89 6.53
N ILE A 63 -7.30 -4.79 5.32
CA ILE A 63 -6.57 -4.89 4.04
C ILE A 63 -5.46 -3.85 3.98
N ARG A 64 -5.73 -2.60 4.40
CA ARG A 64 -4.70 -1.54 4.46
C ARG A 64 -3.55 -1.91 5.38
N ARG A 65 -3.84 -2.38 6.59
CA ARG A 65 -2.80 -2.80 7.54
C ARG A 65 -1.98 -3.97 7.00
N ALA A 66 -2.63 -4.97 6.43
CA ALA A 66 -1.98 -6.12 5.80
C ALA A 66 -1.09 -5.68 4.63
N ALA A 67 -1.58 -4.83 3.73
CA ALA A 67 -0.78 -4.34 2.61
C ALA A 67 0.48 -3.58 3.07
N SER A 68 0.36 -2.73 4.10
CA SER A 68 1.52 -2.02 4.67
C SER A 68 2.52 -2.98 5.31
N MET A 69 2.07 -4.04 6.01
CA MET A 69 2.97 -5.06 6.54
C MET A 69 3.73 -5.79 5.42
N LEU A 70 3.02 -6.19 4.36
CA LEU A 70 3.65 -6.87 3.22
C LEU A 70 4.70 -6.00 2.52
N GLU A 71 4.44 -4.70 2.40
CA GLU A 71 5.38 -3.73 1.85
C GLU A 71 6.65 -3.60 2.72
N TRP A 72 6.49 -3.53 4.04
CA TRP A 72 7.61 -3.53 5.00
C TRP A 72 8.44 -4.81 4.92
N ASP A 73 7.78 -5.98 4.89
CA ASP A 73 8.46 -7.27 4.81
C ASP A 73 9.19 -7.43 3.46
N ALA A 74 8.55 -7.02 2.36
CA ALA A 74 9.18 -7.04 1.04
C ALA A 74 10.42 -6.13 0.99
N HIS A 75 10.34 -4.95 1.62
CA HIS A 75 11.48 -4.05 1.74
C HIS A 75 12.61 -4.66 2.59
N ALA A 76 12.28 -5.24 3.74
CA ALA A 76 13.26 -5.90 4.61
C ALA A 76 13.96 -7.07 3.88
N ILE A 77 13.20 -7.92 3.19
CA ILE A 77 13.75 -9.02 2.39
C ILE A 77 14.66 -8.50 1.28
N ALA A 78 14.25 -7.43 0.57
CA ALA A 78 15.08 -6.84 -0.47
C ALA A 78 16.40 -6.27 0.09
N MET A 79 16.36 -5.66 1.27
CA MET A 79 17.57 -5.20 1.97
C MET A 79 18.51 -6.37 2.29
N PHE A 80 18.00 -7.46 2.87
CA PHE A 80 18.82 -8.64 3.18
C PHE A 80 19.38 -9.33 1.92
N ALA A 81 18.59 -9.41 0.85
CA ALA A 81 19.03 -9.98 -0.42
C ALA A 81 20.14 -9.15 -1.07
N ASN A 82 20.14 -7.83 -0.89
CA ASN A 82 21.16 -6.92 -1.41
C ASN A 82 22.39 -6.82 -0.50
N THR A 83 22.30 -7.18 0.78
CA THR A 83 23.42 -7.24 1.72
C THR A 83 24.00 -8.66 1.84
N GLY A 84 24.19 -9.36 0.72
CA GLY A 84 24.78 -10.72 0.70
C GLY A 84 26.02 -10.84 1.61
N PRO A 85 26.34 -12.05 2.13
CA PRO A 85 27.40 -12.21 3.12
C PRO A 85 28.68 -11.57 2.59
N ALA A 86 29.22 -10.61 3.36
CA ALA A 86 30.59 -10.14 3.17
C ALA A 86 31.47 -11.37 3.36
N VAL A 87 31.91 -11.96 2.26
CA VAL A 87 32.87 -13.06 2.24
C VAL A 87 34.17 -12.44 2.76
N HIS A 88 34.47 -12.67 4.04
CA HIS A 88 35.77 -12.42 4.66
C HIS A 88 36.59 -13.70 4.64
#